data_AF-A0A7X8SRK2-F1
#
_entry.id   AF-A0A7X8SRK2-F1
#
_cell.length_a   1.000
_cell.length_b   1.000
_cell.length_c   1.000
_cell.angle_alpha   90.00
_cell.angle_beta   90.00
_cell.angle_gamma   90.00
#
_symmetry.space_group_name_H-M   'P 1'
#
loop_
_entity.id
_entity.type
_entity.pdbx_description
1 polymer ?
#
loop_
_entity_poly.entity_id
_entity_poly.type
_entity_poly.pdbx_seq_one_letter_code
_entity_poly.pdbx_strand_id
1 'polypeptide(L)'
;MDLLNKKRSVRLNEYKKEFQSVPFDLLYRPIYNASSIATYVFPLFSFSLAAYYLTTRMPFESPIFAAVLSILFAVFIEFLKGKSITYFFKSFYRKTDTTAIGVLASTLLCMSIAASFFGAIDLKKDTDVKHKEFVENLNTKRLALAEKQMHERRRLQTEYEKFVEANTVYFGKDDNGKKKFGLNSRSIKTSNAFQKRISDLQQKHEKSLQELTETNKVLISDSKNDLTESIIMFAIIALLIDLFIATSNWFRVYYKYKSAEELIFEEKFGKELDEEPLEPDPERMPTVGEVSLQNESAKVISIVNDLRKGITHNKTLMEKHKTNPRTIARAKKFVAS
;
A
#
# COMPACT_ATOMS: atom_id res chain seq x y z
N MET A 1 -17.92 11.54 -62.13
CA MET A 1 -16.85 10.81 -61.42
C MET A 1 -16.17 11.64 -60.35
N ASP A 2 -16.01 12.96 -60.52
CA ASP A 2 -15.22 13.81 -59.59
C ASP A 2 -15.73 13.90 -58.15
N LEU A 3 -17.04 13.89 -57.92
CA LEU A 3 -17.62 13.95 -56.57
C LEU A 3 -17.30 12.71 -55.71
N LEU A 4 -17.20 11.54 -56.34
CA LEU A 4 -16.85 10.29 -55.65
C LEU A 4 -15.36 10.24 -55.31
N ASN A 5 -14.49 10.71 -56.21
CA ASN A 5 -13.05 10.83 -55.95
C ASN A 5 -12.77 11.87 -54.86
N LYS A 6 -13.46 13.01 -54.87
CA LYS A 6 -13.35 14.03 -53.82
C LYS A 6 -13.79 13.49 -52.46
N LYS A 7 -14.95 12.82 -52.36
CA LYS A 7 -15.39 12.17 -51.11
C LYS A 7 -14.42 11.07 -50.63
N ARG A 8 -13.83 10.28 -51.54
CA ARG A 8 -12.81 9.28 -51.19
C ARG A 8 -11.55 9.94 -50.63
N SER A 9 -11.06 11.01 -51.26
CA SER A 9 -9.84 11.71 -50.82
C SER A 9 -9.99 12.36 -49.44
N VAL A 10 -11.17 12.93 -49.14
CA VAL A 10 -11.47 13.50 -47.81
C VAL A 10 -11.46 12.41 -46.74
N ARG A 11 -12.17 11.29 -46.97
CA ARG A 11 -12.16 10.15 -46.03
C ARG A 11 -10.79 9.52 -45.88
N LEU A 12 -10.01 9.42 -46.96
CA LEU A 12 -8.64 8.89 -46.91
C LEU A 12 -7.73 9.79 -46.05
N ASN A 13 -7.91 11.11 -46.11
CA ASN A 13 -7.18 12.06 -45.27
C ASN A 13 -7.66 12.05 -43.81
N GLU A 14 -8.95 11.85 -43.57
CA GLU A 14 -9.51 11.62 -42.21
C GLU A 14 -8.95 10.32 -41.61
N TYR A 15 -8.97 9.21 -42.36
CA TYR A 15 -8.35 7.95 -41.92
C TYR A 15 -6.83 8.08 -41.74
N LYS A 16 -6.13 8.81 -42.63
CA LYS A 16 -4.70 9.09 -42.42
C LYS A 16 -4.45 9.86 -41.12
N LYS A 17 -5.34 10.78 -40.71
CA LYS A 17 -5.25 11.47 -39.42
C LYS A 17 -5.58 10.54 -38.24
N GLU A 18 -6.56 9.67 -38.37
CA GLU A 18 -6.92 8.69 -37.32
C GLU A 18 -5.86 7.60 -37.13
N PHE A 19 -5.17 7.21 -38.20
CA PHE A 19 -4.14 6.15 -38.19
C PHE A 19 -2.71 6.69 -38.29
N GLN A 20 -2.51 8.00 -38.12
CA GLN A 20 -1.17 8.57 -38.01
C GLN A 20 -0.52 8.04 -36.73
N SER A 21 0.70 7.54 -36.86
CA SER A 21 1.50 7.11 -35.70
C SER A 21 1.72 8.31 -34.79
N VAL A 22 1.01 8.35 -33.67
CA VAL A 22 1.25 9.36 -32.64
C VAL A 22 2.63 9.09 -32.04
N PRO A 23 3.51 10.10 -31.96
CA PRO A 23 4.80 9.97 -31.30
C PRO A 23 4.65 9.38 -29.89
N PHE A 24 5.60 8.53 -29.48
CA PHE A 24 5.52 7.84 -28.20
C PHE A 24 5.46 8.82 -27.02
N ASP A 25 6.16 9.95 -27.15
CA ASP A 25 6.22 10.99 -26.14
C ASP A 25 4.82 11.56 -25.81
N LEU A 26 4.00 11.82 -26.84
CA LEU A 26 2.65 12.35 -26.74
C LEU A 26 1.68 11.29 -26.20
N LEU A 27 1.79 10.05 -26.69
CA LEU A 27 0.91 8.96 -26.27
C LEU A 27 1.07 8.62 -24.78
N TYR A 28 2.30 8.60 -24.28
CA TYR A 28 2.62 8.16 -22.92
C TYR A 28 2.87 9.31 -21.93
N ARG A 29 2.76 10.57 -22.35
CA ARG A 29 2.95 11.75 -21.49
C ARG A 29 2.10 11.73 -20.21
N PRO A 30 0.80 11.36 -20.24
CA PRO A 30 -0.02 11.32 -19.03
C PRO A 30 0.51 10.31 -18.02
N ILE A 31 0.96 9.14 -18.49
CA ILE A 31 1.53 8.08 -17.63
C ILE A 31 2.89 8.53 -17.08
N TYR A 32 3.69 9.25 -17.85
CA TYR A 32 4.94 9.84 -17.37
C TYR A 32 4.69 10.86 -16.25
N ASN A 33 3.68 11.72 -16.38
CA ASN A 33 3.32 12.69 -15.35
C ASN A 33 2.78 11.98 -14.09
N ALA A 34 1.89 10.99 -14.25
CA ALA A 34 1.35 10.21 -13.14
C ALA A 34 2.45 9.45 -12.40
N SER A 35 3.36 8.78 -13.11
CA SER A 35 4.51 8.08 -12.51
C SER A 35 5.47 9.04 -11.80
N SER A 36 5.64 10.28 -12.30
CA SER A 36 6.41 11.30 -11.59
C SER A 36 5.76 11.68 -10.26
N ILE A 37 4.45 11.90 -10.22
CA ILE A 37 3.72 12.19 -8.97
C ILE A 37 3.80 10.99 -8.01
N ALA A 38 3.57 9.78 -8.52
CA ALA A 38 3.66 8.53 -7.77
C ALA A 38 5.01 8.37 -7.06
N THR A 39 6.12 8.74 -7.71
CA THR A 39 7.45 8.68 -7.08
C THR A 39 7.66 9.63 -5.91
N TYR A 40 6.78 10.62 -5.70
CA TYR A 40 6.83 11.51 -4.53
C TYR A 40 5.80 11.16 -3.47
N VAL A 41 4.60 10.73 -3.87
CA VAL A 41 3.48 10.46 -2.96
C VAL A 41 3.61 9.09 -2.30
N PHE A 42 3.91 8.03 -3.07
CA PHE A 42 3.96 6.67 -2.55
C PHE A 42 5.03 6.43 -1.48
N PRO A 43 6.23 7.02 -1.55
CA PRO A 43 7.21 6.93 -0.47
C PRO A 43 6.69 7.40 0.89
N LEU A 44 5.74 8.34 0.95
CA LEU A 44 5.20 8.87 2.21
C LEU A 44 4.54 7.79 3.07
N PHE A 45 3.93 6.79 2.44
CA PHE A 45 3.29 5.68 3.14
C PHE A 45 4.32 4.70 3.73
N SER A 46 5.29 4.26 2.91
CA SER A 46 6.41 3.39 3.37
C SER A 46 7.24 4.08 4.46
N PHE A 47 7.48 5.37 4.28
CA PHE A 47 8.21 6.23 5.21
C PHE A 47 7.64 6.21 6.63
N SER A 48 6.30 6.24 6.78
CA SER A 48 5.68 6.32 8.11
C SER A 48 6.00 5.10 8.99
N LEU A 49 5.93 3.89 8.42
CA LEU A 49 6.25 2.63 9.09
C LEU A 49 7.76 2.47 9.32
N ALA A 50 8.57 2.84 8.34
CA ALA A 50 10.03 2.81 8.48
C ALA A 50 10.52 3.80 9.57
N ALA A 51 9.94 5.00 9.63
CA ALA A 51 10.24 5.98 10.67
C ALA A 51 9.81 5.49 12.05
N TYR A 52 8.66 4.82 12.16
CA TYR A 52 8.23 4.17 13.41
C TYR A 52 9.25 3.12 13.86
N TYR A 53 9.65 2.21 12.97
CA TYR A 53 10.66 1.18 13.25
C TYR A 53 11.99 1.79 13.73
N LEU A 54 12.47 2.84 13.07
CA LEU A 54 13.70 3.50 13.48
C LEU A 54 13.56 4.16 14.85
N THR A 55 12.41 4.78 15.12
CA THR A 55 12.16 5.47 16.39
C THR A 55 12.18 4.50 17.57
N THR A 56 11.64 3.28 17.41
CA THR A 56 11.62 2.27 18.48
C THR A 56 12.98 1.59 18.71
N ARG A 57 13.94 1.73 17.77
CA ARG A 57 15.27 1.11 17.84
C ARG A 57 16.39 2.06 18.17
N MET A 58 16.18 3.36 18.02
CA MET A 58 17.19 4.35 18.35
C MET A 58 17.37 4.46 19.87
N PRO A 59 18.60 4.44 20.40
CA PRO A 59 18.88 4.46 21.83
C PRO A 59 18.86 5.89 22.40
N PHE A 60 17.93 6.75 21.95
CA PHE A 60 17.82 8.11 22.47
C PHE A 60 16.76 8.19 23.57
N GLU A 61 17.11 8.82 24.69
CA GLU A 61 16.18 9.03 25.81
C GLU A 61 15.02 9.96 25.44
N SER A 62 15.24 10.92 24.54
CA SER A 62 14.19 11.83 24.07
C SER A 62 13.42 11.21 22.89
N PRO A 63 12.12 10.90 23.06
CA PRO A 63 11.33 10.30 21.99
C PRO A 63 11.13 11.26 20.81
N ILE A 64 11.09 12.56 21.08
CA ILE A 64 10.97 13.60 20.05
C ILE A 64 12.23 13.64 19.20
N PHE A 65 13.40 13.58 19.83
CA PHE A 65 14.67 13.57 19.12
C PHE A 65 14.83 12.31 18.26
N ALA A 66 14.49 11.14 18.82
CA ALA A 66 14.48 9.87 18.09
C ALA A 66 13.55 9.92 16.86
N ALA A 67 12.35 10.48 17.02
CA ALA A 67 11.39 10.61 15.93
C ALA A 67 11.91 11.53 14.82
N VAL A 68 12.46 12.71 15.15
CA VAL A 68 13.01 13.64 14.15
C VAL A 68 14.17 13.00 13.39
N LEU A 69 15.10 12.34 14.08
CA LEU A 69 16.24 11.72 13.42
C LEU A 69 15.81 10.53 12.54
N SER A 70 14.83 9.74 13.00
CA SER A 70 14.25 8.64 12.24
C SER A 70 13.58 9.11 10.95
N ILE A 71 12.85 10.23 11.03
CA ILE A 71 12.25 10.88 9.86
C ILE A 71 13.33 11.33 8.87
N LEU A 72 14.36 12.05 9.34
CA LEU A 72 15.44 12.51 8.47
C LEU A 72 16.17 11.34 7.79
N PHE A 73 16.46 10.29 8.54
CA PHE A 73 17.13 9.10 8.03
C PHE A 73 16.25 8.34 7.02
N ALA A 74 14.96 8.15 7.31
CA ALA A 74 14.03 7.51 6.38
C ALA A 74 13.89 8.31 5.07
N VAL A 75 13.80 9.65 5.13
CA VAL A 75 13.81 10.51 3.93
C VAL A 75 15.10 10.33 3.13
N PHE A 76 16.24 10.27 3.80
CA PHE A 76 17.53 10.08 3.15
C PHE A 76 17.62 8.71 2.44
N ILE A 77 17.15 7.64 3.08
CA ILE A 77 17.10 6.29 2.48
C ILE A 77 16.17 6.25 1.27
N GLU A 78 14.97 6.84 1.38
CA GLU A 78 14.01 6.94 0.25
C GLU A 78 14.61 7.71 -0.93
N PHE A 79 15.32 8.81 -0.66
CA PHE A 79 16.02 9.57 -1.67
C PHE A 79 17.12 8.74 -2.37
N LEU A 80 17.98 8.07 -1.60
CA LEU A 80 19.03 7.20 -2.14
C LEU A 80 18.45 6.03 -2.95
N LYS A 81 17.34 5.44 -2.50
CA LYS A 81 16.61 4.39 -3.20
C LYS A 81 16.09 4.88 -4.55
N GLY A 82 15.37 6.01 -4.59
CA GLY A 82 14.86 6.58 -5.84
C GLY A 82 15.98 6.92 -6.84
N LYS A 83 17.09 7.48 -6.35
CA LYS A 83 18.27 7.78 -7.18
C LYS A 83 18.96 6.53 -7.69
N SER A 84 19.23 5.54 -6.84
CA SER A 84 19.93 4.31 -7.24
C SER A 84 19.14 3.53 -8.28
N ILE A 85 17.82 3.39 -8.11
CA ILE A 85 16.93 2.75 -9.09
C ILE A 85 16.97 3.50 -10.44
N THR A 86 16.87 4.83 -10.40
CA THR A 86 16.95 5.66 -11.61
C THR A 86 18.29 5.50 -12.33
N TYR A 87 19.40 5.53 -11.58
CA TYR A 87 20.74 5.34 -12.14
C TYR A 87 20.92 3.93 -12.70
N PHE A 88 20.44 2.90 -12.00
CA PHE A 88 20.47 1.52 -12.46
C PHE A 88 19.81 1.39 -13.84
N PHE A 89 18.58 1.88 -14.00
CA PHE A 89 17.89 1.80 -15.28
C PHE A 89 18.54 2.67 -16.36
N LYS A 90 19.06 3.85 -16.03
CA LYS A 90 19.80 4.67 -17.00
C LYS A 90 21.04 3.94 -17.53
N SER A 91 21.82 3.34 -16.64
CA SER A 91 22.99 2.56 -17.00
C SER A 91 22.62 1.31 -17.80
N PHE A 92 21.50 0.67 -17.46
CA PHE A 92 20.96 -0.48 -18.19
C PHE A 92 20.65 -0.13 -19.65
N TYR A 93 19.91 0.95 -19.90
CA TYR A 93 19.59 1.39 -21.26
C TYR A 93 20.81 1.93 -22.02
N ARG A 94 21.84 2.42 -21.31
CA ARG A 94 23.12 2.83 -21.91
C ARG A 94 24.07 1.66 -22.22
N LYS A 95 23.70 0.43 -21.86
CA LYS A 95 24.54 -0.78 -22.00
C LYS A 95 25.89 -0.68 -21.28
N THR A 96 25.95 0.09 -20.20
CA THR A 96 27.11 0.17 -19.29
C THR A 96 26.99 -0.88 -18.18
N ASP A 97 28.09 -1.29 -17.55
CA ASP A 97 28.04 -2.21 -16.41
C ASP A 97 27.13 -1.66 -15.29
N THR A 98 26.09 -2.43 -14.95
CA THR A 98 25.07 -2.07 -13.97
C THR A 98 25.20 -2.81 -12.65
N THR A 99 26.18 -3.69 -12.50
CA THR A 99 26.20 -4.69 -11.42
C THR A 99 26.22 -4.03 -10.04
N ALA A 100 27.16 -3.11 -9.79
CA ALA A 100 27.29 -2.43 -8.50
C ALA A 100 26.06 -1.57 -8.14
N ILE A 101 25.53 -0.82 -9.11
CA ILE A 101 24.36 0.05 -8.90
C ILE A 101 23.09 -0.78 -8.70
N GLY A 102 22.97 -1.91 -9.42
CA GLY A 102 21.86 -2.85 -9.29
C GLY A 102 21.84 -3.52 -7.92
N VAL A 103 23.01 -3.91 -7.40
CA VAL A 103 23.14 -4.42 -6.02
C VAL A 103 22.71 -3.35 -5.03
N LEU A 104 23.23 -2.12 -5.15
CA LEU A 104 22.86 -1.01 -4.26
C LEU A 104 21.34 -0.72 -4.26
N ALA A 105 20.73 -0.64 -5.45
CA ALA A 105 19.30 -0.41 -5.60
C ALA A 105 18.46 -1.53 -4.97
N SER A 106 18.87 -2.78 -5.18
CA SER A 106 18.20 -3.96 -4.61
C SER A 106 18.34 -3.99 -3.09
N THR A 107 19.53 -3.70 -2.54
CA THR A 107 19.75 -3.64 -1.10
C THR A 107 18.90 -2.55 -0.44
N LEU A 108 18.81 -1.36 -1.05
CA LEU A 108 17.97 -0.27 -0.53
C LEU A 108 16.47 -0.59 -0.59
N LEU A 109 16.01 -1.28 -1.65
CA LEU A 109 14.64 -1.80 -1.73
C LEU A 109 14.36 -2.83 -0.63
N CYS A 110 15.23 -3.83 -0.47
CA CYS A 110 15.08 -4.84 0.58
C CYS A 110 15.10 -4.22 1.98
N MET A 111 15.94 -3.21 2.22
CA MET A 111 16.02 -2.51 3.49
C MET A 111 14.72 -1.73 3.79
N SER A 112 14.15 -1.05 2.78
CA SER A 112 12.85 -0.34 2.88
C SER A 112 11.71 -1.29 3.24
N ILE A 113 11.61 -2.42 2.53
CA ILE A 113 10.58 -3.43 2.76
C ILE A 113 10.74 -4.04 4.16
N ALA A 114 11.97 -4.39 4.55
CA ALA A 114 12.27 -4.95 5.86
C ALA A 114 11.92 -3.97 6.98
N ALA A 115 12.32 -2.69 6.87
CA ALA A 115 12.01 -1.67 7.86
C ALA A 115 10.49 -1.47 8.03
N SER A 116 9.74 -1.44 6.92
CA SER A 116 8.28 -1.34 6.96
C SER A 116 7.63 -2.55 7.61
N PHE A 117 8.09 -3.76 7.28
CA PHE A 117 7.59 -5.01 7.86
C PHE A 117 7.86 -5.10 9.36
N PHE A 118 9.10 -4.82 9.80
CA PHE A 118 9.45 -4.83 11.22
C PHE A 118 8.77 -3.69 11.99
N GLY A 119 8.57 -2.53 11.37
CA GLY A 119 7.78 -1.44 11.93
C GLY A 119 6.34 -1.85 12.21
N ALA A 120 5.71 -2.55 11.27
CA ALA A 120 4.35 -3.07 11.46
C ALA A 120 4.28 -4.13 12.59
N ILE A 121 5.30 -4.98 12.71
CA ILE A 121 5.41 -5.95 13.81
C ILE A 121 5.58 -5.26 15.16
N ASP A 122 6.45 -4.26 15.25
CA ASP A 122 6.70 -3.58 16.53
C ASP A 122 5.48 -2.74 16.94
N LEU A 123 4.77 -2.11 15.98
CA LEU A 123 3.47 -1.46 16.23
C LEU A 123 2.43 -2.45 16.77
N LYS A 124 2.41 -3.70 16.27
CA LYS A 124 1.56 -4.76 16.81
C LYS A 124 1.83 -5.00 18.29
N LYS A 125 3.10 -5.23 18.62
CA LYS A 125 3.50 -5.56 19.99
C LYS A 125 3.12 -4.46 20.96
N ASP A 126 3.37 -3.20 20.59
CA ASP A 126 3.02 -2.05 21.41
C ASP A 126 1.50 -1.93 21.59
N THR A 127 0.73 -2.23 20.54
CA THR A 127 -0.73 -2.22 20.62
C THR A 127 -1.26 -3.37 21.48
N ASP A 128 -0.69 -4.58 21.35
CA ASP A 128 -1.02 -5.74 22.18
C ASP A 128 -0.72 -5.50 23.66
N VAL A 129 0.41 -4.86 23.97
CA VAL A 129 0.80 -4.48 25.34
C VAL A 129 -0.18 -3.45 25.90
N LYS A 130 -0.45 -2.36 25.17
CA LYS A 130 -1.41 -1.34 25.59
C LYS A 130 -2.82 -1.90 25.76
N HIS A 131 -3.23 -2.83 24.91
CA HIS A 131 -4.51 -3.50 25.04
C HIS A 131 -4.57 -4.36 26.30
N LYS A 132 -3.51 -5.12 26.62
CA LYS A 132 -3.43 -5.89 27.87
C LYS A 132 -3.47 -4.99 29.10
N GLU A 133 -2.69 -3.91 29.12
CA GLU A 133 -2.69 -2.92 30.19
C GLU A 133 -4.07 -2.27 30.38
N PHE A 134 -4.76 -1.96 29.27
CA PHE A 134 -6.11 -1.43 29.31
C PHE A 134 -7.11 -2.43 29.91
N VAL A 135 -7.06 -3.70 29.51
CA VAL A 135 -7.90 -4.77 30.07
C VAL A 135 -7.62 -4.97 31.56
N GLU A 136 -6.36 -4.91 31.97
CA GLU A 136 -5.96 -5.01 33.38
C GLU A 136 -6.48 -3.82 34.20
N ASN A 137 -6.38 -2.59 33.67
CA ASN A 137 -6.93 -1.38 34.30
C ASN A 137 -8.46 -1.44 34.43
N LEU A 138 -9.16 -2.02 33.44
CA LEU A 138 -10.60 -2.25 33.55
C LEU A 138 -10.95 -3.29 34.62
N ASN A 139 -10.20 -4.40 34.68
CA ASN A 139 -10.42 -5.44 35.70
C ASN A 139 -10.15 -4.92 37.12
N THR A 140 -9.09 -4.12 37.32
CA THR A 140 -8.80 -3.48 38.60
C THR A 140 -9.88 -2.49 39.00
N LYS A 141 -10.39 -1.67 38.07
CA LYS A 141 -11.57 -0.80 38.32
C LYS A 141 -12.81 -1.60 38.69
N ARG A 142 -13.04 -2.74 38.04
CA ARG A 142 -14.15 -3.65 38.37
C ARG A 142 -14.02 -4.20 39.78
N LEU A 143 -12.84 -4.65 40.18
CA LEU A 143 -12.57 -5.14 41.53
C LEU A 143 -12.75 -4.04 42.58
N ALA A 144 -12.22 -2.83 42.33
CA ALA A 144 -12.37 -1.69 43.23
C ALA A 144 -13.84 -1.25 43.40
N LEU A 145 -14.64 -1.28 42.32
CA LEU A 145 -16.08 -1.03 42.39
C LEU A 145 -16.80 -2.09 43.23
N ALA A 146 -16.49 -3.36 43.03
CA ALA A 146 -17.07 -4.46 43.80
C ALA A 146 -16.72 -4.34 45.30
N GLU A 147 -15.47 -4.02 45.63
CA GLU A 147 -15.00 -3.86 47.01
C GLU A 147 -15.65 -2.65 47.70
N LYS A 148 -15.65 -1.47 47.06
CA LYS A 148 -16.28 -0.26 47.60
C LYS A 148 -17.75 -0.49 47.95
N GLN A 149 -18.49 -1.17 47.07
CA GLN A 149 -19.90 -1.44 47.27
C GLN A 149 -20.14 -2.56 48.30
N MET A 150 -19.28 -3.57 48.37
CA MET A 150 -19.34 -4.57 49.44
C MET A 150 -19.18 -3.92 50.82
N HIS A 151 -18.26 -2.95 50.95
CA HIS A 151 -18.06 -2.17 52.17
C HIS A 151 -19.28 -1.30 52.50
N GLU A 152 -19.82 -0.57 51.53
CA GLU A 152 -21.00 0.29 51.74
C GLU A 152 -22.22 -0.55 52.16
N ARG A 153 -22.41 -1.71 51.53
CA ARG A 153 -23.49 -2.64 51.89
C ARG A 153 -23.30 -3.21 53.29
N ARG A 154 -22.10 -3.70 53.62
CA ARG A 154 -21.79 -4.21 54.97
C ARG A 154 -22.04 -3.14 56.03
N ARG A 155 -21.62 -1.90 55.77
CA ARG A 155 -21.87 -0.77 56.67
C ARG A 155 -23.37 -0.54 56.89
N LEU A 156 -24.15 -0.45 55.82
CA LEU A 156 -25.61 -0.29 55.89
C LEU A 156 -26.31 -1.46 56.58
N GLN A 157 -25.83 -2.69 56.36
CA GLN A 157 -26.32 -3.88 57.02
C GLN A 157 -26.05 -3.83 58.53
N THR A 158 -24.84 -3.46 58.93
CA THR A 158 -24.48 -3.29 60.35
C THR A 158 -25.27 -2.14 61.00
N GLU A 159 -25.49 -1.03 60.29
CA GLU A 159 -26.33 0.08 60.77
C GLU A 159 -27.79 -0.37 60.93
N TYR A 160 -28.30 -1.18 60.00
CA TYR A 160 -29.64 -1.79 60.09
C TYR A 160 -29.75 -2.78 61.26
N GLU A 161 -28.77 -3.66 61.45
CA GLU A 161 -28.72 -4.62 62.57
C GLU A 161 -28.70 -3.90 63.92
N LYS A 162 -27.86 -2.86 64.08
CA LYS A 162 -27.83 -2.01 65.27
C LYS A 162 -29.15 -1.29 65.51
N PHE A 163 -29.78 -0.77 64.44
CA PHE A 163 -31.10 -0.16 64.54
C PHE A 163 -32.15 -1.16 65.03
N VAL A 164 -32.14 -2.39 64.49
CA VAL A 164 -33.07 -3.47 64.87
C VAL A 164 -32.81 -3.97 66.30
N GLU A 165 -31.55 -4.01 66.75
CA GLU A 165 -31.17 -4.39 68.11
C GLU A 165 -31.61 -3.33 69.14
N ALA A 166 -31.33 -2.06 68.86
CA ALA A 166 -31.72 -0.93 69.71
C ALA A 166 -33.25 -0.74 69.80
N ASN A 167 -34.00 -1.20 68.80
CA ASN A 167 -35.46 -1.09 68.75
C ASN A 167 -36.18 -2.43 69.00
N THR A 168 -35.50 -3.41 69.60
CA THR A 168 -36.05 -4.76 69.91
C THR A 168 -37.38 -4.74 70.66
N VAL A 169 -37.60 -3.77 71.57
CA VAL A 169 -38.86 -3.58 72.31
C VAL A 169 -40.04 -3.24 71.38
N TYR A 170 -39.75 -2.63 70.22
CA TYR A 170 -40.73 -2.22 69.24
C TYR A 170 -40.88 -3.22 68.09
N PHE A 171 -40.20 -4.37 68.09
CA PHE A 171 -40.39 -5.43 67.10
C PHE A 171 -40.94 -6.67 67.79
N GLY A 172 -42.22 -7.00 67.53
CA GLY A 172 -42.85 -8.21 68.06
C GLY A 172 -42.13 -9.47 67.57
N LYS A 173 -42.16 -10.56 68.34
CA LYS A 173 -41.67 -11.89 67.92
C LYS A 173 -42.84 -12.72 67.38
N ASP A 174 -42.56 -13.58 66.40
CA ASP A 174 -43.48 -14.62 65.94
C ASP A 174 -43.47 -15.82 66.89
N ASP A 175 -44.39 -16.74 66.64
CA ASP A 175 -44.59 -17.95 67.46
C ASP A 175 -43.38 -18.90 67.44
N ASN A 176 -42.39 -18.67 66.56
CA ASN A 176 -41.11 -19.38 66.47
C ASN A 176 -39.93 -18.55 67.00
N GLY A 177 -40.18 -17.44 67.70
CA GLY A 177 -39.16 -16.54 68.26
C GLY A 177 -38.48 -15.61 67.24
N LYS A 178 -38.90 -15.60 65.97
CA LYS A 178 -38.35 -14.73 64.91
C LYS A 178 -39.09 -13.39 64.92
N LYS A 179 -38.36 -12.27 64.89
CA LYS A 179 -38.94 -10.91 64.94
C LYS A 179 -39.92 -10.70 63.77
N LYS A 180 -41.23 -10.58 64.04
CA LYS A 180 -42.29 -10.53 63.04
C LYS A 180 -42.60 -9.11 62.56
N PHE A 181 -42.90 -8.13 63.43
CA PHE A 181 -43.33 -6.80 62.94
C PHE A 181 -43.12 -5.67 63.95
N GLY A 182 -42.86 -4.46 63.45
CA GLY A 182 -42.70 -3.27 64.26
C GLY A 182 -44.03 -2.79 64.87
N LEU A 183 -44.10 -2.62 66.19
CA LEU A 183 -45.24 -2.04 66.91
C LEU A 183 -45.34 -0.51 66.72
N ASN A 184 -44.27 0.14 66.24
CA ASN A 184 -44.21 1.58 66.00
C ASN A 184 -44.09 1.89 64.50
N SER A 185 -45.03 2.69 63.96
CA SER A 185 -45.09 3.07 62.55
C SER A 185 -43.83 3.82 62.07
N ARG A 186 -43.18 4.59 62.95
CA ARG A 186 -41.92 5.28 62.66
C ARG A 186 -40.77 4.28 62.50
N SER A 187 -40.70 3.27 63.36
CA SER A 187 -39.66 2.24 63.29
C SER A 187 -39.84 1.32 62.07
N ILE A 188 -41.08 1.03 61.67
CA ILE A 188 -41.38 0.32 60.42
C ILE A 188 -40.94 1.15 59.21
N LYS A 189 -41.29 2.45 59.15
CA LYS A 189 -40.88 3.34 58.05
C LYS A 189 -39.35 3.41 57.92
N THR A 190 -38.63 3.54 59.03
CA THR A 190 -37.17 3.58 59.03
C THR A 190 -36.55 2.23 58.63
N SER A 191 -37.09 1.11 59.11
CA SER A 191 -36.67 -0.24 58.69
C SER A 191 -36.85 -0.47 57.19
N ASN A 192 -38.01 -0.08 56.66
CA ASN A 192 -38.31 -0.18 55.22
C ASN A 192 -37.40 0.74 54.40
N ALA A 193 -37.03 1.92 54.92
CA ALA A 193 -36.07 2.81 54.26
C ALA A 193 -34.66 2.20 54.19
N PHE A 194 -34.20 1.51 55.23
CA PHE A 194 -32.93 0.77 55.20
C PHE A 194 -32.98 -0.39 54.20
N GLN A 195 -34.02 -1.22 54.24
CA GLN A 195 -34.18 -2.34 53.30
C GLN A 195 -34.25 -1.86 51.84
N LYS A 196 -35.01 -0.79 51.59
CA LYS A 196 -35.08 -0.16 50.26
C LYS A 196 -33.71 0.35 49.82
N ARG A 197 -32.97 1.04 50.68
CA ARG A 197 -31.64 1.56 50.35
C ARG A 197 -30.62 0.46 50.07
N ILE A 198 -30.69 -0.65 50.80
CA ILE A 198 -29.86 -1.86 50.55
C ILE A 198 -30.22 -2.47 49.17
N SER A 199 -31.52 -2.59 48.87
CA SER A 199 -32.00 -3.09 47.58
C SER A 199 -31.62 -2.19 46.40
N ASP A 200 -31.77 -0.87 46.55
CA ASP A 200 -31.42 0.12 45.53
C ASP A 200 -29.91 0.08 45.23
N LEU A 201 -29.07 -0.10 46.26
CA LEU A 201 -27.63 -0.31 46.09
C LEU A 201 -27.30 -1.60 45.34
N GLN A 202 -28.02 -2.69 45.63
CA GLN A 202 -27.83 -3.96 44.94
C GLN A 202 -28.22 -3.88 43.45
N GLN A 203 -29.36 -3.25 43.14
CA GLN A 203 -29.81 -3.07 41.77
C GLN A 203 -28.86 -2.16 40.98
N LYS A 204 -28.39 -1.07 41.60
CA LYS A 204 -27.39 -0.17 41.00
C LYS A 204 -26.05 -0.88 40.75
N HIS A 205 -25.65 -1.77 41.65
CA HIS A 205 -24.45 -2.60 41.49
C HIS A 205 -24.56 -3.50 40.26
N GLU A 206 -25.62 -4.31 40.20
CA GLU A 206 -25.83 -5.28 39.12
C GLU A 206 -25.84 -4.57 37.77
N LYS A 207 -26.53 -3.41 37.68
CA LYS A 207 -26.53 -2.59 36.48
C LYS A 207 -25.14 -2.07 36.11
N SER A 208 -24.39 -1.52 37.08
CA SER A 208 -23.04 -1.01 36.82
C SER A 208 -22.03 -2.11 36.42
N LEU A 209 -22.17 -3.31 36.99
CA LEU A 209 -21.38 -4.47 36.61
C LEU A 209 -21.74 -4.97 35.21
N GLN A 210 -23.02 -4.97 34.88
CA GLN A 210 -23.51 -5.39 33.58
C GLN A 210 -23.04 -4.42 32.49
N GLU A 211 -23.17 -3.11 32.70
CA GLU A 211 -22.64 -2.07 31.80
C GLU A 211 -21.12 -2.22 31.59
N LEU A 212 -20.34 -2.45 32.67
CA LEU A 212 -18.92 -2.73 32.55
C LEU A 212 -18.63 -4.03 31.78
N THR A 213 -19.40 -5.08 32.00
CA THR A 213 -19.19 -6.41 31.39
C THR A 213 -19.55 -6.41 29.90
N GLU A 214 -20.62 -5.72 29.52
CA GLU A 214 -21.02 -5.53 28.12
C GLU A 214 -19.99 -4.68 27.38
N THR A 215 -19.55 -3.56 27.99
CA THR A 215 -18.45 -2.74 27.45
C THR A 215 -17.17 -3.58 27.26
N ASN A 216 -16.88 -4.48 28.21
CA ASN A 216 -15.70 -5.35 28.16
C ASN A 216 -15.78 -6.41 27.05
N LYS A 217 -16.95 -7.01 26.84
CA LYS A 217 -17.14 -8.03 25.80
C LYS A 217 -16.96 -7.43 24.40
N VAL A 218 -17.59 -6.29 24.15
CA VAL A 218 -17.51 -5.60 22.85
C VAL A 218 -16.08 -5.13 22.55
N LEU A 219 -15.38 -4.56 23.55
CA LEU A 219 -14.02 -4.05 23.33
C LEU A 219 -12.94 -5.14 23.20
N ILE A 220 -13.16 -6.34 23.75
CA ILE A 220 -12.17 -7.44 23.73
C ILE A 220 -12.35 -8.38 22.53
N SER A 221 -13.58 -8.66 22.09
CA SER A 221 -13.80 -9.59 20.97
C SER A 221 -13.37 -8.99 19.64
N ASP A 222 -13.62 -7.70 19.44
CA ASP A 222 -13.47 -7.06 18.14
C ASP A 222 -12.03 -6.60 17.90
N SER A 223 -11.26 -6.31 18.95
CA SER A 223 -9.93 -5.70 18.81
C SER A 223 -8.82 -6.65 18.40
N LYS A 224 -8.96 -7.97 18.60
CA LYS A 224 -7.81 -8.90 18.53
C LYS A 224 -7.58 -9.51 17.15
N ASN A 225 -8.66 -9.81 16.42
CA ASN A 225 -8.57 -10.36 15.06
C ASN A 225 -8.33 -9.24 14.04
N ASP A 226 -9.05 -8.11 14.17
CA ASP A 226 -8.94 -6.95 13.28
C ASP A 226 -7.50 -6.39 13.22
N LEU A 227 -6.77 -6.42 14.33
CA LEU A 227 -5.42 -5.87 14.39
C LEU A 227 -4.40 -6.69 13.61
N THR A 228 -4.44 -8.03 13.75
CA THR A 228 -3.45 -8.91 13.11
C THR A 228 -3.63 -8.93 11.60
N GLU A 229 -4.87 -8.95 11.11
CA GLU A 229 -5.17 -8.85 9.68
C GLU A 229 -4.75 -7.49 9.10
N SER A 230 -5.00 -6.40 9.85
CA SER A 230 -4.58 -5.05 9.46
C SER A 230 -3.06 -4.95 9.25
N ILE A 231 -2.26 -5.61 10.09
CA ILE A 231 -0.79 -5.56 10.00
C ILE A 231 -0.27 -6.30 8.76
N ILE A 232 -0.81 -7.48 8.47
CA ILE A 232 -0.47 -8.22 7.26
C ILE A 232 -0.86 -7.39 6.03
N MET A 233 -2.04 -6.75 6.06
CA MET A 233 -2.47 -5.83 5.02
C MET A 233 -1.52 -4.65 4.86
N PHE A 234 -1.07 -4.01 5.94
CA PHE A 234 -0.09 -2.92 5.88
C PHE A 234 1.26 -3.36 5.31
N ALA A 235 1.74 -4.55 5.66
CA ALA A 235 2.97 -5.12 5.10
C ALA A 235 2.85 -5.38 3.59
N ILE A 236 1.72 -5.95 3.14
CA ILE A 236 1.43 -6.17 1.72
C ILE A 236 1.35 -4.82 0.98
N ILE A 237 0.66 -3.84 1.55
CA ILE A 237 0.55 -2.49 0.99
C ILE A 237 1.93 -1.84 0.86
N ALA A 238 2.78 -1.93 1.88
CA ALA A 238 4.15 -1.40 1.83
C ALA A 238 4.99 -2.07 0.72
N LEU A 239 4.88 -3.40 0.56
CA LEU A 239 5.55 -4.13 -0.51
C LEU A 239 5.05 -3.71 -1.90
N LEU A 240 3.74 -3.55 -2.08
CA LEU A 240 3.15 -3.08 -3.33
C LEU A 240 3.61 -1.66 -3.65
N ILE A 241 3.67 -0.79 -2.65
CA ILE A 241 4.16 0.59 -2.77
C ILE A 241 5.62 0.61 -3.23
N ASP A 242 6.49 -0.19 -2.63
CA ASP A 242 7.90 -0.28 -3.04
C ASP A 242 8.05 -0.81 -4.47
N LEU A 243 7.22 -1.77 -4.87
CA LEU A 243 7.15 -2.25 -6.26
C LEU A 243 6.68 -1.14 -7.21
N PHE A 244 5.64 -0.39 -6.86
CA PHE A 244 5.15 0.74 -7.64
C PHE A 244 6.20 1.83 -7.79
N ILE A 245 6.99 2.12 -6.75
CA ILE A 245 8.10 3.07 -6.83
C ILE A 245 9.16 2.58 -7.82
N ALA A 246 9.54 1.30 -7.75
CA ALA A 246 10.50 0.70 -8.67
C ALA A 246 10.01 0.76 -10.13
N THR A 247 8.77 0.33 -10.39
CA THR A 247 8.14 0.36 -11.72
C THR A 247 7.95 1.79 -12.24
N SER A 248 7.61 2.75 -11.38
CA SER A 248 7.47 4.15 -11.77
C SER A 248 8.80 4.76 -12.19
N ASN A 249 9.87 4.49 -11.43
CA ASN A 249 11.22 4.95 -11.80
C ASN A 249 11.71 4.28 -13.09
N TRP A 250 11.46 2.97 -13.26
CA TRP A 250 11.72 2.26 -14.50
C TRP A 250 11.03 2.92 -15.69
N PHE A 251 9.70 3.12 -15.59
CA PHE A 251 8.90 3.70 -16.68
C PHE A 251 9.37 5.12 -17.04
N ARG A 252 9.72 5.95 -16.06
CA ARG A 252 10.25 7.30 -16.32
C ARG A 252 11.55 7.28 -17.11
N VAL A 253 12.44 6.34 -16.82
CA VAL A 253 13.70 6.20 -17.58
C VAL A 253 13.41 5.62 -18.96
N TYR A 254 12.57 4.59 -19.05
CA TYR A 254 12.17 3.99 -20.32
C TYR A 254 11.52 5.01 -21.26
N TYR A 255 10.60 5.83 -20.75
CA TYR A 255 9.93 6.88 -21.51
C TYR A 255 10.93 7.87 -22.11
N LYS A 256 11.90 8.34 -21.31
CA LYS A 256 12.96 9.24 -21.79
C LYS A 256 13.87 8.58 -22.82
N TYR A 257 14.22 7.30 -22.60
CA TYR A 257 15.02 6.53 -23.53
C TYR A 257 14.31 6.38 -24.89
N LYS A 258 13.04 5.94 -24.88
CA LYS A 258 12.26 5.74 -26.11
C LYS A 258 11.98 7.03 -26.86
N SER A 259 11.63 8.10 -26.15
CA SER A 259 11.41 9.42 -26.76
C SER A 259 12.70 9.94 -27.42
N ALA A 260 13.85 9.75 -26.77
CA ALA A 260 15.14 10.13 -27.36
C ALA A 260 15.51 9.26 -28.57
N GLU A 261 15.21 7.95 -28.55
CA GLU A 261 15.43 7.04 -29.67
C GLU A 261 14.60 7.45 -30.90
N GLU A 262 13.33 7.84 -30.72
CA GLU A 262 12.48 8.36 -31.79
C GLU A 262 13.00 9.68 -32.35
N LEU A 263 13.40 10.64 -31.50
CA LEU A 263 13.97 11.92 -31.94
C LEU A 263 15.26 11.74 -32.74
N ILE A 264 16.15 10.84 -32.32
CA ILE A 264 17.39 10.54 -33.04
C ILE A 264 17.09 9.86 -34.39
N PHE A 265 16.06 9.00 -34.43
CA PHE A 265 15.62 8.36 -35.65
C PHE A 265 15.07 9.40 -36.63
N GLU A 266 14.16 10.28 -36.18
CA GLU A 266 13.63 11.38 -37.00
C GLU A 266 14.73 12.32 -37.50
N GLU A 267 15.72 12.66 -36.68
CA GLU A 267 16.83 13.53 -37.12
C GLU A 267 17.70 12.88 -38.20
N LYS A 268 17.98 11.57 -38.07
CA LYS A 268 18.82 10.85 -39.05
C LYS A 268 18.12 10.64 -40.39
N PHE A 269 16.86 10.20 -40.36
CA PHE A 269 16.12 9.90 -41.58
C PHE A 269 15.44 11.13 -42.20
N GLY A 270 15.16 12.17 -41.41
CA GLY A 270 14.69 13.46 -41.91
C GLY A 270 15.77 14.15 -42.75
N LYS A 271 17.03 14.11 -42.31
CA LYS A 271 18.17 14.66 -43.08
C LYS A 271 18.43 13.92 -44.39
N GLU A 272 18.24 12.60 -44.44
CA GLU A 272 18.37 11.82 -45.68
C GLU A 272 17.26 12.07 -46.71
N LEU A 273 16.11 12.62 -46.29
CA LEU A 273 14.99 12.97 -47.16
C LEU A 273 15.03 14.42 -47.67
N ASP A 274 15.74 15.29 -46.96
CA ASP A 274 15.93 16.71 -47.31
C ASP A 274 17.24 16.97 -48.10
N GLU A 275 18.09 15.96 -48.33
CA GLU A 275 19.13 16.03 -49.36
C GLU A 275 18.45 16.05 -50.74
N GLU A 276 18.25 17.25 -51.28
CA GLU A 276 17.81 17.48 -52.66
C GLU A 276 18.56 16.53 -53.60
N PRO A 277 17.87 15.87 -54.55
CA PRO A 277 18.57 15.10 -55.58
C PRO A 277 19.51 16.07 -56.28
N LEU A 278 20.83 15.85 -56.14
CA LEU A 278 21.87 16.57 -56.86
C LEU A 278 21.38 16.81 -58.28
N GLU A 279 21.13 18.08 -58.62
CA GLU A 279 20.78 18.44 -59.99
C GLU A 279 21.84 17.79 -60.89
N PRO A 280 21.42 16.95 -61.86
CA PRO A 280 22.37 16.28 -62.72
C PRO A 280 23.19 17.35 -63.44
N ASP A 281 24.48 17.35 -63.18
CA ASP A 281 25.46 18.25 -63.79
C ASP A 281 25.25 18.26 -65.32
N PRO A 282 24.79 19.39 -65.91
CA PRO A 282 24.42 19.46 -67.31
C PRO A 282 25.60 19.27 -68.26
N GLU A 283 26.85 19.28 -67.75
CA GLU A 283 28.05 19.01 -68.56
C GLU A 283 28.44 17.53 -68.66
N ARG A 284 27.76 16.63 -67.93
CA ARG A 284 27.91 15.17 -68.12
C ARG A 284 26.73 14.60 -68.90
N MET A 285 26.70 14.88 -70.21
CA MET A 285 25.92 14.02 -71.11
C MET A 285 26.52 12.61 -71.10
N PRO A 286 25.73 11.56 -70.84
CA PRO A 286 26.21 10.20 -70.98
C PRO A 286 26.41 9.90 -72.47
N THR A 287 27.66 9.64 -72.85
CA THR A 287 27.95 8.93 -74.11
C THR A 287 27.24 7.59 -74.09
N VAL A 288 26.57 7.29 -75.20
CA VAL A 288 25.86 6.05 -75.48
C VAL A 288 26.75 4.86 -75.15
N GLY A 289 26.50 4.23 -74.00
CA GLY A 289 27.18 3.01 -73.59
C GLY A 289 27.50 2.95 -72.11
N GLU A 290 26.50 2.92 -71.23
CA GLU A 290 26.66 2.22 -69.94
C GLU A 290 25.31 1.79 -69.37
N VAL A 291 25.10 0.48 -69.45
CA VAL A 291 24.03 -0.27 -68.81
C VAL A 291 24.32 -0.28 -67.30
N SER A 292 23.61 0.52 -66.48
CA SER A 292 23.70 0.34 -65.02
C SER A 292 22.46 0.71 -64.19
N LEU A 293 21.39 1.29 -64.76
CA LEU A 293 20.10 1.47 -64.04
C LEU A 293 19.37 0.14 -63.73
N GLN A 294 19.74 -0.96 -64.41
CA GLN A 294 19.30 -2.31 -64.02
C GLN A 294 20.09 -2.87 -62.84
N ASN A 295 21.31 -2.39 -62.56
CA ASN A 295 22.12 -2.89 -61.45
C ASN A 295 21.71 -2.28 -60.11
N GLU A 296 21.31 -1.01 -60.06
CA GLU A 296 20.82 -0.41 -58.81
C GLU A 296 19.44 -0.93 -58.42
N SER A 297 18.53 -1.07 -59.38
CA SER A 297 17.23 -1.70 -59.13
C SER A 297 17.36 -3.17 -58.72
N ALA A 298 18.27 -3.93 -59.33
CA ALA A 298 18.57 -5.30 -58.90
C ALA A 298 19.19 -5.37 -57.50
N LYS A 299 20.04 -4.41 -57.13
CA LYS A 299 20.66 -4.32 -55.80
C LYS A 299 19.64 -3.98 -54.72
N VAL A 300 18.72 -3.04 -54.99
CA VAL A 300 17.61 -2.72 -54.07
C VAL A 300 16.65 -3.91 -53.94
N ILE A 301 16.31 -4.59 -55.04
CA ILE A 301 15.45 -5.79 -55.01
C ILE A 301 16.13 -6.93 -54.23
N SER A 302 17.46 -7.10 -54.34
CA SER A 302 18.24 -8.07 -53.55
C SER A 302 18.15 -7.78 -52.06
N ILE A 303 18.38 -6.53 -51.64
CA ILE A 303 18.34 -6.12 -50.23
C ILE A 303 16.94 -6.32 -49.63
N VAL A 304 15.89 -5.97 -50.37
CA VAL A 304 14.50 -6.18 -49.95
C VAL A 304 14.17 -7.68 -49.80
N ASN A 305 14.68 -8.53 -50.69
CA ASN A 305 14.47 -9.98 -50.61
C ASN A 305 15.22 -10.62 -49.42
N ASP A 306 16.42 -10.16 -49.10
CA ASP A 306 17.18 -10.65 -47.95
C ASP A 306 16.56 -10.22 -46.62
N LEU A 307 16.06 -8.98 -46.52
CA LEU A 307 15.27 -8.52 -45.37
C LEU A 307 13.99 -9.34 -45.19
N ARG A 308 13.29 -9.64 -46.30
CA ARG A 308 12.07 -10.47 -46.26
C ARG A 308 12.38 -11.88 -45.78
N LYS A 309 13.49 -12.50 -46.22
CA LYS A 309 13.93 -13.82 -45.72
C LYS A 309 14.26 -13.79 -44.23
N GLY A 310 14.96 -12.76 -43.75
CA GLY A 310 15.27 -12.59 -42.32
C GLY A 310 14.03 -12.47 -41.43
N ILE A 311 13.03 -11.69 -41.87
CA ILE A 311 11.74 -11.55 -41.16
C ILE A 311 10.99 -12.88 -41.13
N THR A 312 10.99 -13.62 -42.24
CA THR A 312 10.29 -14.91 -42.35
C THR A 312 10.95 -15.99 -41.48
N HIS A 313 12.29 -15.99 -41.40
CA HIS A 313 13.07 -16.89 -40.54
C HIS A 313 12.83 -16.60 -39.04
N ASN A 314 12.81 -15.33 -38.63
CA ASN A 314 12.49 -14.97 -37.25
C ASN A 314 11.05 -15.33 -36.86
N LYS A 315 10.09 -15.17 -37.78
CA LYS A 315 8.69 -15.57 -37.54
C LYS A 315 8.55 -17.08 -37.35
N THR A 316 9.24 -17.88 -38.14
CA THR A 316 9.25 -19.35 -37.99
C THR A 316 9.96 -19.80 -36.71
N LEU A 317 11.05 -19.14 -36.30
CA LEU A 317 11.69 -19.42 -35.00
C LEU A 317 10.76 -19.10 -33.81
N MET A 318 10.03 -17.98 -33.88
CA MET A 318 9.06 -17.62 -32.83
C MET A 318 7.89 -18.61 -32.76
N GLU A 319 7.36 -19.08 -33.89
CA GLU A 319 6.30 -20.11 -33.91
C GLU A 319 6.81 -21.47 -33.41
N LYS A 320 8.05 -21.83 -33.72
CA LYS A 320 8.69 -23.07 -33.21
C LYS A 320 8.93 -23.02 -31.70
N HIS A 321 9.20 -21.84 -31.14
CA HIS A 321 9.32 -21.67 -29.68
C HIS A 321 7.97 -21.69 -28.96
N LYS A 322 6.88 -21.23 -29.60
CA LYS A 322 5.52 -21.30 -29.04
C LYS A 322 4.96 -22.72 -28.96
N THR A 323 5.35 -23.59 -29.89
CA THR A 323 4.86 -24.98 -29.96
C THR A 323 5.79 -25.99 -29.29
N ASN A 324 6.97 -25.57 -28.80
CA ASN A 324 7.90 -26.47 -28.14
C ASN A 324 7.36 -26.92 -26.78
N PRO A 325 7.08 -28.22 -26.58
CA PRO A 325 6.46 -28.75 -25.36
C PRO A 325 7.31 -28.53 -24.11
N ARG A 326 8.64 -28.37 -24.23
CA ARG A 326 9.51 -28.03 -23.09
C ARG A 326 9.31 -26.58 -22.62
N THR A 327 9.07 -25.65 -23.54
CA THR A 327 8.79 -24.24 -23.21
C THR A 327 7.41 -24.11 -22.56
N ILE A 328 6.42 -24.85 -23.06
CA ILE A 328 5.06 -24.89 -22.50
C ILE A 328 5.07 -25.53 -21.11
N ALA A 329 5.82 -26.63 -20.90
CA ALA A 329 5.94 -27.26 -19.59
C ALA A 329 6.63 -26.36 -18.55
N ARG A 330 7.66 -25.60 -18.95
CA ARG A 330 8.30 -24.60 -18.07
C ARG A 330 7.36 -23.44 -17.72
N ALA A 331 6.60 -22.94 -18.69
CA ALA A 331 5.61 -21.88 -18.44
C ALA A 331 4.49 -22.35 -17.50
N LYS A 332 3.97 -23.59 -17.68
CA LYS A 332 2.97 -24.17 -16.76
C LYS A 332 3.53 -24.38 -15.35
N LYS A 333 4.79 -24.79 -15.21
CA LYS A 333 5.43 -24.96 -13.90
C LYS A 333 5.67 -23.64 -13.18
N PHE A 334 5.84 -22.54 -13.91
CA PHE A 334 6.00 -21.19 -13.37
C PHE A 334 4.68 -20.52 -12.97
N VAL A 335 3.54 -20.95 -13.54
CA VAL A 335 2.20 -20.46 -13.16
C VAL A 335 1.59 -21.27 -12.02
N ALA A 336 2.07 -22.50 -11.80
CA ALA A 336 1.61 -23.38 -10.71
C ALA A 336 2.44 -23.25 -9.41
N SER A 337 3.46 -22.40 -9.40
CA SER A 337 4.26 -21.98 -8.24
C SER A 337 3.92 -20.54 -7.89
#